data_AF-A0A9P5YK51-F1
#
_entry.id   AF-A0A9P5YK51-F1
#
_cell.length_a   1.000
_cell.length_b   1.000
_cell.length_c   1.000
_cell.angle_alpha   90.00
_cell.angle_beta   90.00
_cell.angle_gamma   90.00
#
_symmetry.space_group_name_H-M   'P 1'
#
loop_
_entity.id
_entity.type
_entity.pdbx_description
1 polymer ?
#
loop_
_entity_poly.entity_id
_entity_poly.type
_entity_poly.pdbx_seq_one_letter_code
_entity_poly.pdbx_strand_id
1 'polypeptide(L)'
;RGWTLQELLAPKALKFYDKKWTRLAPRRIYNDKVCEDIQKQVQLATTITPDELQKYCMVPVSRKMQWAAERHTTRAEDTAYSLMGLFRVSISIAYGEGVSSAFSRLVKEILSNTP
;
A
#
# COMPACT_ATOMS: atom_id res chain seq x y z
N ARG A 1 0.50 -10.65 4.59
CA ARG A 1 0.71 -10.35 3.15
C ARG A 1 1.03 -8.86 3.04
N GLY A 2 2.17 -8.48 2.46
CA GLY A 2 2.59 -7.06 2.37
C GLY A 2 1.90 -6.25 1.26
N TRP A 3 1.30 -6.92 0.26
CA TRP A 3 0.72 -6.27 -0.93
C TRP A 3 -0.60 -5.52 -0.70
N THR A 4 -1.18 -5.59 0.50
CA THR A 4 -2.48 -4.98 0.83
C THR A 4 -2.54 -3.48 0.56
N LEU A 5 -1.39 -2.79 0.64
CA LEU A 5 -1.35 -1.35 0.32
C LEU A 5 -1.57 -1.09 -1.17
N GLN A 6 -0.94 -1.88 -2.04
CA GLN A 6 -1.11 -1.71 -3.48
C GLN A 6 -2.54 -2.07 -3.88
N GLU A 7 -3.08 -3.14 -3.31
CA GLU A 7 -4.48 -3.54 -3.50
C GLU A 7 -5.45 -2.45 -3.04
N LEU A 8 -5.13 -1.72 -1.96
CA LEU A 8 -5.91 -0.57 -1.50
C LEU A 8 -5.78 0.65 -2.43
N LEU A 9 -4.56 1.01 -2.85
CA LEU A 9 -4.30 2.28 -3.54
C LEU A 9 -4.50 2.21 -5.06
N ALA A 10 -4.04 1.15 -5.72
CA ALA A 10 -3.96 1.08 -7.17
C ALA A 10 -5.32 1.03 -7.90
N PRO A 11 -6.37 0.33 -7.41
CA PRO A 11 -7.63 0.26 -8.13
C PRO A 11 -8.36 1.60 -8.18
N LYS A 12 -8.97 1.92 -9.33
CA LYS A 12 -9.86 3.09 -9.47
C LYS A 12 -11.12 2.96 -8.62
N ALA A 13 -11.61 1.74 -8.44
CA ALA A 13 -12.77 1.43 -7.62
C ALA A 13 -12.51 0.21 -6.75
N LEU A 14 -13.01 0.25 -5.52
CA LEU A 14 -12.89 -0.82 -4.53
C LEU A 14 -14.22 -1.05 -3.83
N LYS A 15 -14.39 -2.28 -3.32
CA LYS A 15 -15.51 -2.68 -2.48
C LYS A 15 -15.00 -3.27 -1.18
N PHE A 16 -15.55 -2.80 -0.06
CA PHE A 16 -15.15 -3.27 1.26
C PHE A 16 -16.21 -4.20 1.84
N TYR A 17 -15.74 -5.34 2.34
CA TYR A 17 -16.56 -6.38 2.94
C TYR A 17 -15.97 -6.80 4.29
N ASP A 18 -16.84 -7.25 5.19
CA ASP A 18 -16.42 -7.89 6.42
C ASP A 18 -16.09 -9.38 6.22
N LYS A 19 -15.67 -10.05 7.29
CA LYS A 19 -15.33 -11.49 7.30
C LYS A 19 -16.50 -12.41 6.94
N LYS A 20 -17.74 -11.92 6.97
CA LYS A 20 -18.96 -12.65 6.61
C LYS A 20 -19.43 -12.29 5.19
N TRP A 21 -18.61 -11.59 4.41
CA TRP A 21 -18.97 -11.07 3.08
C TRP A 21 -20.14 -10.08 3.09
N THR A 22 -20.34 -9.38 4.21
CA THR A 22 -21.29 -8.27 4.30
C THR A 22 -20.63 -6.99 3.84
N ARG A 23 -21.31 -6.22 2.98
CA ARG A 23 -20.79 -4.92 2.52
C ARG A 23 -20.66 -3.93 3.68
N LEU A 24 -19.51 -3.26 3.76
CA LEU A 24 -19.25 -2.24 4.78
C LEU A 24 -19.80 -0.87 4.38
N ALA A 25 -19.83 -0.54 3.09
CA ALA A 25 -20.39 0.73 2.64
C ALA A 25 -21.93 0.71 2.72
N PRO A 26 -22.57 1.66 3.44
CA PRO A 26 -24.01 1.67 3.66
C PRO A 26 -24.80 1.97 2.38
N ARG A 27 -24.21 2.73 1.45
CA ARG A 27 -24.84 3.10 0.18
C ARG A 27 -24.39 2.16 -0.96
N ARG A 28 -25.29 1.86 -1.89
CA ARG A 28 -24.96 1.16 -3.15
C ARG A 28 -24.31 2.11 -4.17
N ILE A 29 -23.13 2.62 -3.84
CA ILE A 29 -22.30 3.40 -4.76
C ILE A 29 -21.44 2.49 -5.63
N TYR A 30 -20.77 3.00 -6.67
CA TYR A 30 -19.86 2.23 -7.52
C TYR A 30 -18.49 2.00 -6.86
N ASN A 31 -17.96 3.01 -6.15
CA ASN A 31 -16.63 2.96 -5.54
C ASN A 31 -16.71 3.27 -4.05
N ASP A 32 -16.33 2.34 -3.19
CA ASP A 32 -16.40 2.56 -1.74
C ASP A 32 -15.30 3.52 -1.25
N LYS A 33 -14.26 3.81 -2.05
CA LYS A 33 -13.22 4.81 -1.71
C LYS A 33 -13.75 6.24 -1.57
N VAL A 34 -14.94 6.55 -2.10
CA VAL A 34 -15.58 7.87 -1.95
C VAL A 34 -16.58 7.91 -0.79
N CYS A 35 -16.76 6.81 -0.07
CA CYS A 35 -17.66 6.77 1.09
C CYS A 35 -16.94 7.32 2.32
N GLU A 36 -17.47 8.38 2.92
CA GLU A 36 -16.86 9.03 4.10
C GLU A 36 -16.63 8.07 5.26
N ASP A 37 -17.61 7.21 5.56
CA ASP A 37 -17.48 6.23 6.64
C ASP A 37 -16.32 5.26 6.40
N ILE A 38 -16.17 4.78 5.17
CA ILE A 38 -15.06 3.90 4.77
C ILE A 38 -13.74 4.64 4.83
N GLN A 39 -13.69 5.88 4.34
CA GLN A 39 -12.48 6.71 4.40
C GLN A 39 -12.02 6.92 5.84
N LYS A 40 -12.93 7.21 6.77
CA LYS A 40 -12.62 7.33 8.21
C LYS A 40 -12.04 6.03 8.76
N GLN A 41 -12.64 4.88 8.45
CA GLN A 41 -12.12 3.58 8.91
C GLN A 41 -10.75 3.26 8.31
N VAL A 42 -10.54 3.54 7.02
CA VAL A 42 -9.23 3.36 6.36
C VAL A 42 -8.18 4.25 6.99
N GLN A 43 -8.50 5.53 7.24
CA GLN A 43 -7.57 6.47 7.87
C GLN A 43 -7.19 6.03 9.29
N LEU A 44 -8.17 5.57 10.08
CA LEU A 44 -7.90 5.05 11.42
C LEU A 44 -7.01 3.81 11.39
N ALA A 45 -7.22 2.91 10.44
CA ALA A 45 -6.49 1.64 10.36
C ALA A 45 -5.09 1.76 9.71
N THR A 46 -4.87 2.76 8.86
CA THR A 46 -3.67 2.82 8.00
C THR A 46 -2.93 4.16 8.03
N THR A 47 -3.50 5.18 8.69
CA THR A 47 -3.09 6.59 8.65
C THR A 47 -3.23 7.27 7.29
N ILE A 48 -3.69 6.57 6.25
CA ILE A 48 -3.87 7.11 4.89
C ILE A 48 -5.08 8.05 4.88
N THR A 49 -4.86 9.30 4.50
CA THR A 49 -5.94 10.29 4.46
C THR A 49 -6.88 10.07 3.26
N PRO A 50 -8.10 10.62 3.27
CA PRO A 50 -9.01 10.57 2.12
C PRO A 50 -8.35 11.08 0.82
N ASP A 51 -7.59 12.18 0.90
CA ASP A 51 -6.89 12.75 -0.25
C ASP A 51 -5.77 11.82 -0.75
N GLU A 52 -5.00 11.21 0.16
CA GLU A 52 -3.95 10.24 -0.18
C GLU A 52 -4.52 8.98 -0.84
N LEU A 53 -5.68 8.50 -0.38
CA LEU A 53 -6.39 7.34 -0.92
C LEU A 53 -6.86 7.57 -2.38
N GLN A 54 -7.18 8.82 -2.73
CA GLN A 54 -7.63 9.23 -4.06
C GLN A 54 -6.48 9.66 -4.99
N LYS A 55 -5.45 10.32 -4.45
CA LYS A 55 -4.35 10.95 -5.21
C LYS A 55 -2.98 10.35 -4.87
N TYR A 56 -2.91 9.02 -4.70
CA TYR A 56 -1.71 8.33 -4.21
C TYR A 56 -0.44 8.57 -5.06
N CYS A 57 -0.58 8.89 -6.35
CA CYS A 57 0.54 9.15 -7.24
C CYS A 57 1.31 10.43 -6.87
N MET A 58 0.64 11.40 -6.25
CA MET A 58 1.23 12.69 -5.83
C MET A 58 1.88 12.63 -4.46
N VAL A 59 1.82 11.49 -3.78
CA VAL A 59 2.32 11.35 -2.42
C VAL A 59 3.86 11.17 -2.42
N PRO A 60 4.60 11.94 -1.60
CA PRO A 60 6.06 11.84 -1.50
C PRO A 60 6.55 10.44 -1.09
N VAL A 61 7.79 10.13 -1.47
CA VAL A 61 8.46 8.85 -1.13
C VAL A 61 8.47 8.62 0.39
N SER A 62 8.82 9.64 1.17
CA SER A 62 8.85 9.57 2.64
C SER A 62 7.50 9.19 3.24
N ARG A 63 6.41 9.74 2.71
CA ARG A 63 5.06 9.44 3.18
C ARG A 63 4.61 8.04 2.79
N LYS A 64 4.96 7.58 1.58
CA LYS A 64 4.77 6.18 1.16
C LYS A 64 5.54 5.19 2.06
N MET A 65 6.75 5.55 2.49
CA MET A 65 7.53 4.76 3.45
C MET A 65 6.86 4.72 4.83
N GLN A 66 6.30 5.84 5.31
CA GLN A 66 5.55 5.85 6.58
C GLN A 66 4.37 4.88 6.56
N TRP A 67 3.61 4.84 5.46
CA TRP A 67 2.53 3.86 5.34
C TRP A 67 3.03 2.41 5.48
N ALA A 68 4.24 2.13 5.01
CA ALA A 68 4.85 0.81 5.05
C ALA A 68 5.51 0.45 6.38
N ALA A 69 5.85 1.43 7.21
CA ALA A 69 6.72 1.25 8.38
C ALA A 69 6.21 0.23 9.40
N GLU A 70 4.89 0.19 9.64
CA GLU A 70 4.28 -0.68 10.66
C GLU A 70 3.81 -2.03 10.10
N ARG A 71 4.12 -2.35 8.83
CA ARG A 71 3.62 -3.57 8.21
C ARG A 71 4.50 -4.76 8.50
N HIS A 72 3.85 -5.87 8.85
CA HIS A 72 4.50 -7.16 9.04
C HIS A 72 4.21 -8.11 7.86
N THR A 73 5.27 -8.73 7.36
CA THR A 73 5.20 -9.74 6.31
C THR A 73 5.60 -11.11 6.86
N THR A 74 5.11 -12.17 6.21
CA THR A 74 5.41 -13.56 6.62
C THR A 74 6.85 -13.93 6.27
N ARG A 75 7.33 -13.52 5.09
CA ARG A 75 8.75 -13.56 4.73
C ARG A 75 9.35 -12.19 4.95
N ALA A 76 10.52 -12.12 5.57
CA ALA A 76 11.13 -10.85 5.94
C ALA A 76 11.42 -9.98 4.70
N GLU A 77 11.88 -10.60 3.61
CA GLU A 77 12.21 -9.92 2.35
C GLU A 77 10.98 -9.32 1.65
N ASP A 78 9.79 -9.86 1.88
CA ASP A 78 8.55 -9.30 1.34
C ASP A 78 8.28 -7.89 1.87
N THR A 79 8.92 -7.46 2.98
CA THR A 79 8.90 -6.06 3.44
C THR A 79 9.43 -5.12 2.36
N ALA A 80 10.44 -5.55 1.59
CA ALA A 80 10.97 -4.79 0.47
C ALA A 80 10.16 -5.06 -0.82
N TYR A 81 9.94 -6.33 -1.17
CA TYR A 81 9.33 -6.68 -2.45
C TYR A 81 7.88 -6.20 -2.60
N SER A 82 7.13 -6.16 -1.50
CA SER A 82 5.75 -5.64 -1.52
C SER A 82 5.65 -4.13 -1.76
N LEU A 83 6.77 -3.40 -1.75
CA LEU A 83 6.81 -1.96 -1.98
C LEU A 83 7.17 -1.57 -3.42
N MET A 84 7.66 -2.51 -4.23
CA MET A 84 8.07 -2.26 -5.62
C MET A 84 7.00 -1.52 -6.43
N GLY A 85 5.77 -2.02 -6.41
CA GLY A 85 4.64 -1.40 -7.13
C GLY A 85 4.21 -0.06 -6.57
N LEU A 86 4.40 0.20 -5.27
CA LEU A 86 4.10 1.49 -4.66
C LEU A 86 5.06 2.59 -5.13
N PHE A 87 6.33 2.23 -5.29
CA PHE A 87 7.39 3.12 -5.76
C PHE A 87 7.63 3.04 -7.27
N ARG A 88 6.89 2.19 -8.00
CA ARG A 88 7.03 1.96 -9.45
C ARG A 88 8.46 1.57 -9.85
N VAL A 89 9.11 0.78 -9.00
CA VAL A 89 10.45 0.24 -9.23
C VAL A 89 10.38 -1.26 -9.46
N SER A 90 11.41 -1.82 -10.10
CA SER A 90 11.51 -3.26 -10.35
C SER A 90 12.88 -3.76 -9.91
N ILE A 91 12.92 -4.67 -8.94
CA ILE A 91 14.13 -5.38 -8.51
C ILE A 91 13.91 -6.89 -8.58
N SER A 92 14.94 -7.66 -8.94
CA SER A 92 14.85 -9.12 -8.99
C SER A 92 14.62 -9.71 -7.59
N ILE A 93 13.60 -10.58 -7.46
CA ILE A 93 13.29 -11.30 -6.23
C ILE A 93 14.35 -12.37 -5.97
N ALA A 94 14.95 -12.37 -4.79
CA ALA A 94 15.99 -13.33 -4.38
C ALA A 94 15.78 -13.74 -2.92
N TYR A 95 14.85 -14.68 -2.68
CA TYR A 95 14.63 -15.20 -1.33
C TYR A 95 15.89 -15.86 -0.75
N GLY A 96 16.18 -15.57 0.52
CA GLY A 96 17.42 -15.97 1.17
C GLY A 96 18.52 -14.90 1.14
N GLU A 97 18.34 -13.78 0.42
CA GLU A 97 19.28 -12.64 0.47
C GLU A 97 19.20 -11.88 1.81
N GLY A 98 18.14 -12.11 2.59
CA GLY A 98 17.88 -11.41 3.85
C GLY A 98 17.26 -10.03 3.66
N VAL A 99 16.52 -9.60 4.67
CA VAL A 99 15.72 -8.35 4.61
C VAL A 99 16.57 -7.12 4.35
N SER A 100 17.76 -7.02 4.95
CA SER A 100 18.65 -5.86 4.78
C SER A 100 19.16 -5.73 3.35
N SER A 101 19.52 -6.84 2.68
CA SER A 101 19.95 -6.84 1.27
C SER A 101 18.79 -6.44 0.36
N ALA A 102 17.64 -7.09 0.53
CA ALA A 102 16.44 -6.81 -0.26
C ALA A 102 16.00 -5.33 -0.13
N PHE A 103 16.00 -4.79 1.10
CA PHE A 103 15.62 -3.41 1.37
C PHE A 103 16.66 -2.40 0.84
N SER A 104 17.95 -2.70 0.95
CA SER A 104 19.01 -1.86 0.39
C SER A 104 18.88 -1.72 -1.13
N ARG A 105 18.62 -2.82 -1.84
CA ARG A 105 18.37 -2.82 -3.29
C ARG A 105 17.13 -2.01 -3.65
N LEU A 106 16.04 -2.15 -2.88
CA LEU A 106 14.84 -1.35 -3.07
C LEU A 106 15.14 0.16 -2.94
N VAL A 107 15.79 0.58 -1.85
CA VAL A 107 16.11 2.01 -1.62
C VAL A 107 17.01 2.56 -2.73
N LYS A 108 18.02 1.79 -3.15
CA LYS A 108 18.90 2.17 -4.27
C LYS A 108 18.10 2.41 -5.56
N GLU A 109 17.16 1.53 -5.87
CA GLU A 109 16.34 1.65 -7.06
C GLU A 109 15.38 2.86 -6.97
N ILE A 110 14.79 3.10 -5.79
CA ILE A 110 13.94 4.27 -5.55
C ILE A 110 14.72 5.57 -5.77
N LEU A 111 15.91 5.67 -5.20
CA LEU A 111 16.76 6.87 -5.35
C LEU A 111 17.20 7.08 -6.81
N SER A 112 17.42 6.01 -7.56
CA SER A 112 17.83 6.10 -8.97
C SER A 112 16.67 6.51 -9.90
N ASN A 113 15.42 6.24 -9.52
CA ASN A 113 14.22 6.56 -10.30
C ASN A 113 13.50 7.83 -9.81
N THR A 114 13.96 8.44 -8.71
CA THR A 114 13.43 9.71 -8.22
C THR A 114 14.30 10.83 -8.81
N PRO A 115 13.72 11.78 -9.59
CA PRO A 115 14.48 12.89 -10.16
C PRO A 115 15.01 13.87 -9.10
#